data_AF-A0AB38B9P6-F1
#
_entry.id   AF-A0AB38B9P6-F1
#
_cell.length_a   1.000
_cell.length_b   1.000
_cell.length_c   1.000
_cell.angle_alpha   90.00
_cell.angle_beta   90.00
_cell.angle_gamma   90.00
#
_symmetry.space_group_name_H-M   'P 1'
#
loop_
_entity.id
_entity.type
_entity.pdbx_description
1 polymer ?
#
loop_
_entity_poly.entity_id
_entity_poly.type
_entity_poly.pdbx_seq_one_letter_code
_entity_poly.pdbx_strand_id
1 'polypeptide(L)'
;MCRVVDLQQAVLAKNDACAHTLREDLAARGTALVNLLSSPGSGKTALLERELTLARSRKIPVAALTADLATENDAVRLARSQVPVKQVLTDGLCHLEAEMLGGHLHGWLPADTRLLFIENVGNLVCPASYDLGETLRVVLASVTEGEDKPLKYPTAFGLAHLVVVTKTDIADAVGFDEAEFRANVERINPGVEVVLTSARGGTGDGVLLDRALAARDGAPVHIPVMTRKSHHVHDVEDGRAGDALDGEHTHAPRAHGGHPHPTDSDTVASSRS
;
A
#
# COMPACT_ATOMS: atom_id res chain seq x y z
N MET A 1 -0.02 10.08 -29.99
CA MET A 1 0.02 8.85 -29.17
C MET A 1 -0.05 9.27 -27.70
N CYS A 2 -1.24 9.63 -27.22
CA CYS A 2 -1.53 9.75 -25.79
C CYS A 2 -1.60 8.30 -25.30
N ARG A 3 -0.52 7.82 -24.69
CA ARG A 3 -0.12 6.41 -24.70
C ARG A 3 -0.48 5.86 -23.33
N VAL A 4 -1.54 5.04 -23.21
CA VAL A 4 -1.97 4.16 -22.08
C VAL A 4 -1.41 4.43 -20.66
N VAL A 5 -0.09 4.53 -20.49
CA VAL A 5 0.61 5.05 -19.32
C VAL A 5 0.02 6.38 -18.81
N ASP A 6 -0.23 7.35 -19.69
CA ASP A 6 -0.78 8.67 -19.30
C ASP A 6 -2.17 8.52 -18.66
N LEU A 7 -2.98 7.60 -19.20
CA LEU A 7 -4.32 7.31 -18.69
C LEU A 7 -4.25 6.58 -17.33
N GLN A 8 -3.35 5.60 -17.19
CA GLN A 8 -3.14 4.90 -15.92
C GLN A 8 -2.70 5.85 -14.81
N GLN A 9 -1.76 6.76 -15.11
CA GLN A 9 -1.34 7.79 -14.16
C GLN A 9 -2.47 8.74 -13.79
N ALA A 10 -3.29 9.15 -14.76
CA ALA A 10 -4.44 10.00 -14.48
C ALA A 10 -5.49 9.31 -13.58
N VAL A 11 -5.73 8.00 -13.79
CA VAL A 11 -6.64 7.21 -12.93
C VAL A 11 -6.11 7.13 -11.50
N LEU A 12 -4.83 6.81 -11.33
CA LEU A 12 -4.21 6.75 -9.99
C LEU A 12 -4.19 8.11 -9.30
N ALA A 13 -3.85 9.18 -10.03
CA ALA A 13 -3.86 10.54 -9.48
C ALA A 13 -5.27 10.99 -9.04
N LYS A 14 -6.31 10.60 -9.81
CA LYS A 14 -7.70 10.84 -9.39
C LYS A 14 -8.01 10.07 -8.09
N ASN A 15 -7.61 8.80 -8.01
CA ASN A 15 -7.81 8.01 -6.80
C ASN A 15 -7.10 8.63 -5.59
N ASP A 16 -5.86 9.09 -5.75
CA ASP A 16 -5.08 9.70 -4.68
C ASP A 16 -5.74 10.99 -4.15
N ALA A 17 -6.32 11.80 -5.04
CA ALA A 17 -7.11 12.96 -4.62
C ALA A 17 -8.35 12.55 -3.82
N CYS A 18 -9.09 11.52 -4.26
CA CYS A 18 -10.23 10.99 -3.52
C CYS A 18 -9.82 10.37 -2.16
N ALA A 19 -8.68 9.67 -2.12
CA ALA A 19 -8.13 9.07 -0.91
C ALA A 19 -7.70 10.13 0.11
N HIS A 20 -7.13 11.24 -0.36
CA HIS A 20 -6.81 12.39 0.49
C HIS A 20 -8.07 12.97 1.15
N THR A 21 -9.10 13.28 0.37
CA THR A 21 -10.38 13.78 0.90
C THR A 21 -11.00 12.80 1.90
N LEU A 22 -11.03 11.50 1.57
CA LEU A 22 -11.60 10.48 2.45
C LEU A 22 -10.84 10.37 3.78
N ARG A 23 -9.50 10.48 3.74
CA ARG A 23 -8.66 10.50 4.93
C ARG A 23 -8.98 11.70 5.82
N GLU A 24 -9.10 12.89 5.24
CA GLU A 24 -9.46 14.11 5.98
C GLU A 24 -10.84 14.01 6.63
N ASP A 25 -11.84 13.52 5.89
CA ASP A 25 -13.21 13.32 6.38
C ASP A 25 -13.28 12.33 7.54
N LEU A 26 -12.55 11.21 7.47
CA LEU A 26 -12.49 10.22 8.53
C LEU A 26 -11.71 10.72 9.74
N ALA A 27 -10.60 11.43 9.53
CA ALA A 27 -9.83 12.06 10.60
C ALA A 27 -10.65 13.10 11.35
N ALA A 28 -11.42 13.93 10.64
CA ALA A 28 -12.33 14.91 11.24
C ALA A 28 -13.44 14.27 12.10
N ARG A 29 -13.81 13.02 11.81
CA ARG A 29 -14.74 12.20 12.61
C ARG A 29 -14.06 11.45 13.76
N GLY A 30 -12.73 11.50 13.85
CA GLY A 30 -11.96 10.69 14.80
C GLY A 30 -11.96 9.19 14.48
N THR A 31 -12.19 8.83 13.21
CA THR A 31 -12.18 7.44 12.73
C THR A 31 -10.84 7.13 12.06
N ALA A 32 -10.15 6.08 12.52
CA ALA A 32 -9.01 5.52 11.77
C ALA A 32 -9.48 4.37 10.87
N LEU A 33 -8.99 4.37 9.62
CA LEU A 33 -9.28 3.33 8.64
C LEU A 33 -8.13 2.32 8.58
N VAL A 34 -8.48 1.04 8.66
CA VAL A 34 -7.54 -0.09 8.59
C VAL A 34 -7.86 -0.92 7.36
N ASN A 35 -6.98 -0.89 6.36
CA ASN A 35 -7.13 -1.60 5.09
C ASN A 35 -6.37 -2.92 5.12
N LEU A 36 -7.07 -4.04 4.98
CA LEU A 36 -6.52 -5.40 5.01
C LEU A 36 -6.34 -5.95 3.60
N LEU A 37 -5.08 -6.15 3.19
CA LEU A 37 -4.70 -6.72 1.89
C LEU A 37 -4.15 -8.14 2.08
N SER A 38 -4.52 -9.07 1.21
CA SER A 38 -3.99 -10.45 1.25
C SER A 38 -4.22 -11.19 -0.06
N SER A 39 -3.69 -12.40 -0.19
CA SER A 39 -4.18 -13.34 -1.22
C SER A 39 -5.58 -13.87 -0.85
N PRO A 40 -6.32 -14.49 -1.79
CA PRO A 40 -7.47 -15.30 -1.45
C PRO A 40 -7.11 -16.37 -0.42
N GLY A 41 -7.97 -16.58 0.59
CA GLY A 41 -7.78 -17.65 1.57
C GLY A 41 -6.67 -17.42 2.61
N SER A 42 -6.01 -16.25 2.66
CA SER A 42 -5.02 -15.93 3.70
C SER A 42 -5.64 -15.78 5.10
N GLY A 43 -6.97 -15.77 5.25
CA GLY A 43 -7.64 -15.75 6.55
C GLY A 43 -8.02 -14.37 7.08
N LYS A 44 -8.15 -13.35 6.22
CA LYS A 44 -8.61 -11.99 6.59
C LYS A 44 -9.90 -12.00 7.40
N THR A 45 -10.97 -12.57 6.86
CA THR A 45 -12.28 -12.65 7.52
C THR A 45 -12.23 -13.35 8.87
N ALA A 46 -11.42 -14.42 8.99
CA ALA A 46 -11.30 -15.16 10.24
C ALA A 46 -10.58 -14.36 11.32
N LEU A 47 -9.51 -13.66 10.97
CA LEU A 47 -8.82 -12.73 11.87
C LEU A 47 -9.77 -11.58 12.24
N LEU A 48 -10.40 -10.95 11.25
CA LEU A 48 -11.26 -9.79 11.46
C LEU A 48 -12.47 -10.14 12.34
N GLU A 49 -13.09 -11.30 12.18
CA GLU A 49 -14.17 -11.77 13.06
C GLU A 49 -13.74 -11.81 14.54
N ARG A 50 -12.50 -12.24 14.83
CA ARG A 50 -11.93 -12.24 16.18
C ARG A 50 -11.71 -10.83 16.70
N GLU A 51 -11.08 -9.98 15.90
CA GLU A 51 -10.79 -8.58 16.25
C GLU A 51 -12.07 -7.78 16.53
N LEU A 52 -13.11 -7.93 15.70
CA LEU A 52 -14.40 -7.26 15.89
C LEU A 52 -15.13 -7.77 17.14
N THR A 53 -15.10 -9.08 17.39
CA THR A 53 -15.69 -9.67 18.60
C THR A 53 -15.00 -9.16 19.86
N LEU A 54 -13.67 -9.05 19.84
CA LEU A 54 -12.89 -8.49 20.94
C LEU A 54 -13.13 -6.98 21.11
N ALA A 55 -13.20 -6.22 20.02
CA ALA A 55 -13.52 -4.80 20.06
C ALA A 55 -14.88 -4.56 20.72
N ARG A 56 -15.89 -5.37 20.35
CA ARG A 56 -17.21 -5.31 20.98
C ARG A 56 -17.18 -5.66 22.46
N SER A 57 -16.46 -6.69 22.88
CA SER A 57 -16.35 -7.05 24.31
C SER A 57 -15.67 -5.94 25.12
N ARG A 58 -14.73 -5.22 24.50
CA ARG A 58 -14.06 -4.02 25.04
C ARG A 58 -14.86 -2.72 24.88
N LYS A 59 -16.09 -2.79 24.33
CA LYS A 59 -16.97 -1.65 24.06
C LYS A 59 -16.31 -0.55 23.20
N ILE A 60 -15.53 -0.98 22.21
CA ILE A 60 -14.89 -0.08 21.25
C ILE A 60 -15.82 0.03 20.04
N PRO A 61 -16.31 1.23 19.69
CA PRO A 61 -17.09 1.44 18.48
C PRO A 61 -16.26 1.13 17.24
N VAL A 62 -16.59 0.04 16.56
CA VAL A 62 -15.94 -0.39 15.33
C VAL A 62 -16.99 -0.72 14.28
N ALA A 63 -16.63 -0.56 13.02
CA ALA A 63 -17.41 -1.02 11.88
C ALA A 63 -16.49 -1.77 10.91
N ALA A 64 -17.06 -2.65 10.09
CA ALA A 64 -16.33 -3.34 9.04
C ALA A 64 -17.05 -3.24 7.70
N LEU A 65 -16.26 -3.12 6.63
CA LEU A 65 -16.72 -3.25 5.27
C LEU A 65 -15.87 -4.34 4.61
N THR A 66 -16.52 -5.30 3.96
CA THR A 66 -15.85 -6.35 3.19
C THR A 66 -16.19 -6.22 1.72
N ALA A 67 -15.19 -6.43 0.87
CA ALA A 67 -15.31 -6.28 -0.56
C ALA A 67 -14.89 -7.56 -1.30
N ASP A 68 -15.80 -8.07 -2.13
CA ASP A 68 -15.63 -9.31 -2.87
C ASP A 68 -16.13 -9.17 -4.30
N LEU A 69 -15.64 -10.03 -5.19
CA LEU A 69 -16.16 -10.12 -6.55
C LEU A 69 -17.57 -10.72 -6.57
N ALA A 70 -17.87 -11.62 -5.63
CA ALA A 70 -19.13 -12.34 -5.58
C ALA A 70 -19.41 -12.86 -4.17
N THR A 71 -20.70 -13.13 -3.92
CA THR A 71 -21.24 -13.65 -2.64
C THR A 71 -21.16 -12.66 -1.47
N GLU A 72 -21.95 -12.92 -0.44
CA GLU A 72 -21.98 -12.10 0.79
C GLU A 72 -21.46 -12.89 2.00
N ASN A 73 -20.74 -13.98 1.75
CA ASN A 73 -20.35 -14.95 2.77
C ASN A 73 -19.50 -14.31 3.89
N ASP A 74 -18.59 -13.41 3.50
CA ASP A 74 -17.71 -12.74 4.44
C ASP A 74 -18.49 -11.74 5.29
N ALA A 75 -19.43 -10.97 4.71
CA ALA A 75 -20.29 -10.08 5.48
C ALA A 75 -21.20 -10.85 6.46
N VAL A 76 -21.80 -11.97 6.03
CA VAL A 76 -22.63 -12.84 6.89
C VAL A 76 -21.80 -13.38 8.05
N ARG A 77 -20.54 -13.75 7.80
CA ARG A 77 -19.63 -14.23 8.83
C ARG A 77 -19.26 -13.13 9.81
N LEU A 78 -18.85 -11.97 9.32
CA LEU A 78 -18.46 -10.82 10.16
C LEU A 78 -19.64 -10.30 10.99
N ALA A 79 -20.87 -10.36 10.48
CA ALA A 79 -22.07 -9.94 11.21
C ALA A 79 -22.31 -10.72 12.52
N ARG A 80 -21.70 -11.90 12.69
CA ARG A 80 -21.73 -12.68 13.94
C ARG A 80 -21.08 -11.95 15.12
N SER A 81 -20.14 -11.05 14.84
CA SER A 81 -19.56 -10.16 15.86
C SER A 81 -20.58 -9.16 16.41
N GLN A 82 -21.71 -8.96 15.72
CA GLN A 82 -22.78 -8.01 16.03
C GLN A 82 -22.33 -6.54 16.02
N VAL A 83 -21.25 -6.22 15.31
CA VAL A 83 -20.89 -4.85 14.95
C VAL A 83 -21.49 -4.48 13.59
N PRO A 84 -21.57 -3.20 13.22
CA PRO A 84 -21.98 -2.78 11.88
C PRO A 84 -21.06 -3.35 10.79
N VAL A 85 -21.63 -4.11 9.87
CA VAL A 85 -20.92 -4.73 8.74
C VAL A 85 -21.61 -4.37 7.43
N LYS A 86 -20.83 -4.03 6.40
CA LYS A 86 -21.32 -3.80 5.03
C LYS A 86 -20.59 -4.66 4.02
N GLN A 87 -21.34 -5.32 3.16
CA GLN A 87 -20.80 -5.95 1.96
C GLN A 87 -20.69 -4.91 0.84
N VAL A 88 -19.62 -5.01 0.06
CA VAL A 88 -19.48 -4.42 -1.26
C VAL A 88 -19.22 -5.54 -2.25
N LEU A 89 -20.01 -5.59 -3.31
CA LEU A 89 -19.70 -6.40 -4.49
C LEU A 89 -19.02 -5.47 -5.49
N THR A 90 -17.81 -5.81 -5.91
CA THR A 90 -16.97 -4.91 -6.72
C THR A 90 -17.31 -4.90 -8.21
N ASP A 91 -18.39 -5.58 -8.60
CA ASP A 91 -18.86 -5.73 -9.99
C ASP A 91 -17.75 -6.14 -10.99
N GLY A 92 -16.85 -7.00 -10.53
CA GLY A 92 -15.74 -7.56 -11.31
C GLY A 92 -14.40 -6.85 -11.12
N LEU A 93 -14.32 -5.75 -10.38
CA LEU A 93 -13.05 -5.12 -10.04
C LEU A 93 -12.28 -5.95 -9.01
N CYS A 94 -10.96 -6.08 -9.22
CA CYS A 94 -10.06 -6.82 -8.34
C CYS A 94 -9.60 -6.04 -7.08
N HIS A 95 -10.14 -4.85 -6.84
CA HIS A 95 -9.77 -3.94 -5.77
C HIS A 95 -10.90 -2.93 -5.48
N LEU A 96 -10.79 -2.23 -4.36
CA LEU A 96 -11.56 -1.03 -4.05
C LEU A 96 -10.82 0.23 -4.49
N GLU A 97 -11.57 1.27 -4.81
CA GLU A 97 -11.11 2.64 -5.06
C GLU A 97 -11.65 3.59 -3.99
N ALA A 98 -10.96 4.69 -3.73
CA ALA A 98 -11.34 5.63 -2.67
C ALA A 98 -12.72 6.29 -2.91
N GLU A 99 -13.05 6.64 -4.16
CA GLU A 99 -14.35 7.21 -4.53
C GLU A 99 -15.50 6.22 -4.26
N MET A 100 -15.32 4.97 -4.67
CA MET A 100 -16.27 3.88 -4.41
C MET A 100 -16.48 3.69 -2.90
N LEU A 101 -15.39 3.63 -2.14
CA LEU A 101 -15.44 3.47 -0.69
C LEU A 101 -16.18 4.65 -0.03
N GLY A 102 -15.84 5.89 -0.38
CA GLY A 102 -16.51 7.08 0.13
C GLY A 102 -18.03 7.04 -0.10
N GLY A 103 -18.46 6.62 -1.29
CA GLY A 103 -19.88 6.42 -1.61
C GLY A 103 -20.57 5.38 -0.73
N HIS A 104 -19.90 4.26 -0.42
CA HIS A 104 -20.45 3.26 0.49
C HIS A 104 -20.49 3.70 1.95
N LEU A 105 -19.58 4.57 2.39
CA LEU A 105 -19.56 5.06 3.76
C LEU A 105 -20.60 6.17 4.01
N HIS A 106 -20.92 6.94 2.96
CA HIS A 106 -21.90 8.01 3.05
C HIS A 106 -23.27 7.49 3.53
N GLY A 107 -23.78 8.08 4.61
CA GLY A 107 -25.07 7.72 5.22
C GLY A 107 -25.12 6.35 5.90
N TRP A 108 -24.04 5.55 5.88
CA TRP A 108 -23.99 4.23 6.49
C TRP A 108 -23.11 4.17 7.75
N LEU A 109 -21.94 4.81 7.72
CA LEU A 109 -20.96 4.70 8.81
C LEU A 109 -21.48 5.37 10.09
N PRO A 110 -21.59 4.64 11.22
CA PRO A 110 -22.02 5.22 12.49
C PRO A 110 -21.10 6.36 12.94
N ALA A 111 -21.69 7.42 13.49
CA ALA A 111 -20.97 8.66 13.81
C ALA A 111 -19.90 8.50 14.91
N ASP A 112 -20.05 7.52 15.80
CA ASP A 112 -19.13 7.25 16.91
C ASP A 112 -18.05 6.22 16.57
N THR A 113 -17.98 5.75 15.32
CA THR A 113 -17.02 4.73 14.88
C THR A 113 -15.58 5.22 15.09
N ARG A 114 -14.82 4.52 15.94
CA ARG A 114 -13.40 4.84 16.18
C ARG A 114 -12.49 4.14 15.18
N LEU A 115 -12.82 2.91 14.80
CA LEU A 115 -12.07 2.14 13.81
C LEU A 115 -13.00 1.61 12.74
N LEU A 116 -12.62 1.82 11.48
CA LEU A 116 -13.26 1.23 10.32
C LEU A 116 -12.29 0.22 9.69
N PHE A 117 -12.64 -1.06 9.75
CA PHE A 117 -11.89 -2.12 9.09
C PHE A 117 -12.41 -2.32 7.67
N ILE A 118 -11.52 -2.30 6.69
CA ILE A 118 -11.79 -2.64 5.30
C ILE A 118 -11.12 -3.96 4.99
N GLU A 119 -11.93 -5.01 4.83
CA GLU A 119 -11.47 -6.26 4.24
C GLU A 119 -11.51 -6.11 2.72
N ASN A 120 -10.35 -5.84 2.12
CA ASN A 120 -10.24 -5.64 0.68
C ASN A 120 -10.35 -6.99 -0.06
N VAL A 121 -10.52 -6.92 -1.38
CA VAL A 121 -10.54 -8.11 -2.24
C VAL A 121 -9.28 -8.94 -2.01
N GLY A 122 -9.40 -10.27 -2.00
CA GLY A 122 -8.27 -11.19 -1.96
C GLY A 122 -7.37 -11.06 -3.19
N ASN A 123 -6.48 -10.07 -3.21
CA ASN A 123 -5.51 -9.81 -4.25
C ASN A 123 -4.34 -8.98 -3.68
N LEU A 124 -3.10 -9.34 -4.02
CA LEU A 124 -1.90 -8.59 -3.59
C LEU A 124 -1.28 -7.71 -4.69
N VAL A 125 -1.87 -7.70 -5.87
CA VAL A 125 -1.41 -6.92 -7.02
C VAL A 125 -2.24 -5.66 -7.18
N CYS A 126 -3.53 -5.79 -7.53
CA CYS A 126 -4.37 -4.63 -7.82
C CYS A 126 -4.49 -3.69 -6.60
N PRO A 127 -4.87 -4.18 -5.39
CA PRO A 127 -5.14 -3.29 -4.26
C PRO A 127 -3.89 -2.54 -3.77
N ALA A 128 -2.69 -3.05 -4.05
CA ALA A 128 -1.45 -2.42 -3.59
C ALA A 128 -1.22 -1.04 -4.21
N SER A 129 -1.76 -0.79 -5.41
CA SER A 129 -1.58 0.48 -6.13
C SER A 129 -2.61 1.55 -5.80
N TYR A 130 -3.66 1.23 -5.04
CA TYR A 130 -4.76 2.16 -4.75
C TYR A 130 -4.74 2.51 -3.26
N ASP A 131 -4.52 3.78 -2.96
CA ASP A 131 -4.74 4.36 -1.63
C ASP A 131 -6.25 4.49 -1.36
N LEU A 132 -6.71 4.05 -0.20
CA LEU A 132 -8.10 4.20 0.25
C LEU A 132 -8.24 5.29 1.32
N GLY A 133 -7.21 6.08 1.55
CA GLY A 133 -7.18 7.06 2.65
C GLY A 133 -6.91 6.39 4.00
N GLU A 134 -6.36 5.16 4.00
CA GLU A 134 -6.14 4.42 5.24
C GLU A 134 -5.17 5.10 6.20
N THR A 135 -5.40 4.88 7.50
CA THR A 135 -4.44 5.15 8.56
C THR A 135 -3.43 4.01 8.66
N LEU A 136 -3.91 2.77 8.50
CA LEU A 136 -3.08 1.58 8.49
C LEU A 136 -3.38 0.71 7.27
N ARG A 137 -2.33 0.43 6.49
CA ARG A 137 -2.30 -0.62 5.47
C ARG A 137 -1.67 -1.86 6.06
N VAL A 138 -2.44 -2.93 6.19
CA VAL A 138 -2.01 -4.20 6.79
C VAL A 138 -1.98 -5.26 5.71
N VAL A 139 -0.82 -5.89 5.52
CA VAL A 139 -0.68 -7.01 4.58
C VAL A 139 -0.67 -8.32 5.34
N LEU A 140 -1.58 -9.23 4.97
CA LEU A 140 -1.65 -10.57 5.53
C LEU A 140 -1.02 -11.57 4.57
N ALA A 141 -0.25 -12.50 5.13
CA ALA A 141 0.23 -13.70 4.44
C ALA A 141 0.01 -14.92 5.35
N SER A 142 -0.55 -16.00 4.83
CA SER A 142 -0.64 -17.24 5.61
C SER A 142 0.61 -18.09 5.45
N VAL A 143 0.94 -18.88 6.47
CA VAL A 143 2.08 -19.83 6.44
C VAL A 143 2.02 -20.82 5.28
N THR A 144 0.83 -21.01 4.69
CA THR A 144 0.63 -21.91 3.54
C THR A 144 1.04 -21.31 2.19
N GLU A 145 1.49 -20.04 2.16
CA GLU A 145 1.77 -19.31 0.92
C GLU A 145 3.27 -19.18 0.61
N GLY A 146 4.13 -19.67 1.50
CA GLY A 146 5.59 -19.67 1.34
C GLY A 146 6.27 -18.37 1.74
N GLU A 147 7.57 -18.49 2.01
CA GLU A 147 8.45 -17.47 2.58
C GLU A 147 8.86 -16.41 1.56
N ASP A 148 8.85 -16.77 0.27
CA ASP A 148 9.26 -15.91 -0.85
C ASP A 148 8.18 -14.89 -1.27
N LYS A 149 7.02 -14.94 -0.62
CA LYS A 149 5.87 -14.10 -0.92
C LYS A 149 6.16 -12.58 -0.85
N PRO A 150 6.92 -12.05 0.12
CA PRO A 150 7.29 -10.63 0.12
C PRO A 150 8.06 -10.22 -1.14
N LEU A 151 8.94 -11.09 -1.63
CA LEU A 151 9.73 -10.83 -2.84
C LEU A 151 8.88 -10.88 -4.11
N LYS A 152 7.86 -11.74 -4.15
CA LYS A 152 6.92 -11.86 -5.29
C LYS A 152 5.93 -10.69 -5.38
N TYR A 153 5.56 -10.08 -4.26
CA TYR A 153 4.59 -8.98 -4.19
C TYR A 153 5.19 -7.72 -3.53
N PRO A 154 6.30 -7.18 -4.07
CA PRO A 154 7.09 -6.17 -3.37
C PRO A 154 6.31 -4.88 -3.13
N THR A 155 5.39 -4.50 -4.01
CA THR A 155 4.55 -3.30 -3.83
C THR A 155 3.62 -3.42 -2.62
N ALA A 156 2.97 -4.57 -2.43
CA ALA A 156 2.08 -4.77 -1.30
C ALA A 156 2.85 -4.69 0.02
N PHE A 157 3.92 -5.49 0.14
CA PHE A 157 4.73 -5.55 1.36
C PHE A 157 5.52 -4.25 1.61
N GLY A 158 6.00 -3.60 0.55
CA GLY A 158 6.76 -2.34 0.59
C GLY A 158 5.94 -1.10 0.96
N LEU A 159 4.60 -1.20 0.87
CA LEU A 159 3.64 -0.17 1.30
C LEU A 159 2.94 -0.54 2.62
N ALA A 160 3.21 -1.71 3.19
CA ALA A 160 2.59 -2.13 4.45
C ALA A 160 3.09 -1.30 5.63
N HIS A 161 2.17 -0.91 6.52
CA HIS A 161 2.47 -0.35 7.82
C HIS A 161 2.63 -1.44 8.89
N LEU A 162 2.03 -2.61 8.64
CA LEU A 162 2.07 -3.81 9.48
C LEU A 162 1.96 -5.05 8.59
N VAL A 163 2.75 -6.08 8.86
CA VAL A 163 2.63 -7.39 8.23
C VAL A 163 2.11 -8.40 9.25
N VAL A 164 1.11 -9.18 8.85
CA VAL A 164 0.50 -10.19 9.72
C VAL A 164 0.64 -11.56 9.05
N VAL A 165 1.34 -12.47 9.73
CA VAL A 165 1.42 -13.88 9.35
C VAL A 165 0.27 -14.62 9.99
N THR A 166 -0.55 -15.32 9.20
CA THR A 166 -1.75 -16.02 9.68
C THR A 166 -1.60 -17.55 9.62
N LYS A 167 -2.49 -18.24 10.33
CA LYS A 167 -2.57 -19.71 10.40
C LYS A 167 -1.30 -20.35 11.00
N THR A 168 -0.67 -19.67 11.95
CA THR A 168 0.58 -20.18 12.56
C THR A 168 0.39 -21.48 13.35
N ASP A 169 -0.85 -21.87 13.65
CA ASP A 169 -1.19 -23.17 14.22
C ASP A 169 -0.86 -24.36 13.32
N ILE A 170 -0.61 -24.14 12.02
CA ILE A 170 -0.22 -25.18 11.06
C ILE A 170 1.16 -24.93 10.44
N ALA A 171 1.97 -24.03 10.99
CA ALA A 171 3.29 -23.68 10.47
C ALA A 171 4.20 -24.91 10.32
N ASP A 172 4.31 -25.73 11.38
CA ASP A 172 5.12 -26.95 11.37
C ASP A 172 4.64 -27.96 10.30
N ALA A 173 3.33 -28.08 10.13
CA ALA A 173 2.74 -29.04 9.20
C ALA A 173 3.01 -28.69 7.73
N VAL A 174 3.23 -27.41 7.43
CA VAL A 174 3.55 -26.93 6.08
C VAL A 174 5.03 -26.58 5.90
N GLY A 175 5.84 -26.78 6.94
CA GLY A 175 7.29 -26.51 6.91
C GLY A 175 7.64 -25.03 6.77
N PHE A 176 6.83 -24.14 7.36
CA PHE A 176 7.04 -22.69 7.23
C PHE A 176 8.29 -22.21 7.97
N ASP A 177 9.21 -21.57 7.27
CA ASP A 177 10.40 -20.93 7.85
C ASP A 177 10.13 -19.46 8.14
N GLU A 178 9.78 -19.18 9.40
CA GLU A 178 9.52 -17.82 9.86
C GLU A 178 10.74 -16.90 9.73
N ALA A 179 11.95 -17.41 9.93
CA ALA A 179 13.15 -16.61 9.88
C ALA A 179 13.44 -16.17 8.43
N GLU A 180 13.27 -17.06 7.47
CA GLU A 180 13.38 -16.73 6.05
C GLU A 180 12.29 -15.73 5.62
N PHE A 181 11.03 -15.94 6.03
CA PHE A 181 9.95 -14.99 5.73
C PHE A 181 10.26 -13.58 6.28
N ARG A 182 10.70 -13.48 7.54
CA ARG A 182 11.08 -12.20 8.15
C ARG A 182 12.24 -11.54 7.42
N ALA A 183 13.26 -12.31 7.01
CA ALA A 183 14.36 -11.79 6.21
C ALA A 183 13.88 -11.25 4.86
N ASN A 184 12.93 -11.93 4.21
CA ASN A 184 12.34 -11.46 2.95
C ASN A 184 11.49 -10.20 3.13
N VAL A 185 10.73 -10.08 4.22
CA VAL A 185 10.01 -8.84 4.56
C VAL A 185 10.99 -7.70 4.80
N GLU A 186 12.04 -7.92 5.60
CA GLU A 186 13.05 -6.90 5.94
C GLU A 186 13.75 -6.36 4.67
N ARG A 187 13.99 -7.21 3.67
CA ARG A 187 14.58 -6.78 2.39
C ARG A 187 13.68 -5.83 1.59
N ILE A 188 12.36 -5.97 1.72
CA ILE A 188 11.36 -5.21 0.95
C ILE A 188 10.89 -3.97 1.69
N ASN A 189 10.71 -4.09 3.01
CA ASN A 189 10.23 -3.02 3.87
C ASN A 189 10.96 -3.03 5.23
N PRO A 190 12.23 -2.58 5.25
CA PRO A 190 13.05 -2.60 6.45
C PRO A 190 12.37 -1.99 7.67
N GLY A 191 12.38 -2.70 8.80
CA GLY A 191 11.83 -2.24 10.07
C GLY A 191 10.31 -2.34 10.23
N VAL A 192 9.58 -2.83 9.22
CA VAL A 192 8.13 -3.08 9.39
C VAL A 192 7.88 -4.17 10.42
N GLU A 193 6.90 -3.96 11.29
CA GLU A 193 6.52 -4.98 12.27
C GLU A 193 5.88 -6.19 11.57
N VAL A 194 6.30 -7.40 11.98
CA VAL A 194 5.72 -8.67 11.54
C VAL A 194 5.15 -9.42 12.75
N VAL A 195 3.82 -9.58 12.76
CA VAL A 195 3.05 -10.22 13.84
C VAL A 195 2.57 -11.61 13.40
N LEU A 196 2.68 -12.59 14.29
CA LEU A 196 2.18 -13.94 14.08
C LEU A 196 0.78 -14.10 14.67
N THR A 197 -0.13 -14.74 13.93
CA THR A 197 -1.52 -14.92 14.34
C THR A 197 -2.07 -16.30 13.97
N SER A 198 -2.98 -16.79 14.80
CA SER A 198 -3.84 -17.93 14.48
C SER A 198 -5.25 -17.67 15.01
N ALA A 199 -6.21 -17.41 14.12
CA ALA A 199 -7.62 -17.25 14.51
C ALA A 199 -8.22 -18.53 15.12
N ARG A 200 -7.61 -19.70 14.86
CA ARG A 200 -8.02 -20.98 15.46
C ARG A 200 -7.42 -21.16 16.85
N GLY A 201 -6.12 -20.87 17.00
CA GLY A 201 -5.37 -21.04 18.24
C GLY A 201 -5.46 -19.86 19.22
N GLY A 202 -5.95 -18.70 18.78
CA GLY A 202 -6.01 -17.45 19.56
C GLY A 202 -4.66 -16.71 19.66
N THR A 203 -3.60 -17.22 19.03
CA THR A 203 -2.30 -16.55 18.99
C THR A 203 -2.45 -15.20 18.29
N GLY A 204 -1.99 -14.13 18.92
CA GLY A 204 -1.99 -12.78 18.36
C GLY A 204 -3.36 -12.09 18.34
N ASP A 205 -4.39 -12.66 18.98
CA ASP A 205 -5.70 -12.03 19.13
C ASP A 205 -5.58 -10.62 19.75
N GLY A 206 -6.18 -9.62 19.11
CA GLY A 206 -6.23 -8.25 19.62
C GLY A 206 -5.01 -7.41 19.27
N VAL A 207 -3.93 -8.00 18.73
CA VAL A 207 -2.74 -7.23 18.34
C VAL A 207 -3.09 -6.23 17.25
N LEU A 208 -3.88 -6.64 16.25
CA LEU A 208 -4.30 -5.74 15.17
C LEU A 208 -5.20 -4.61 15.71
N LEU A 209 -6.19 -4.94 16.56
CA LEU A 209 -7.02 -3.93 17.21
C LEU A 209 -6.19 -2.94 18.02
N ASP A 210 -5.23 -3.41 18.83
CA ASP A 210 -4.41 -2.53 19.67
C ASP A 210 -3.50 -1.62 18.83
N ARG A 211 -2.89 -2.13 17.75
CA ARG A 211 -2.11 -1.30 16.82
C ARG A 211 -2.97 -0.26 16.12
N ALA A 212 -4.18 -0.62 15.70
CA ALA A 212 -5.13 0.30 15.08
C ALA A 212 -5.59 1.40 16.05
N LEU A 213 -5.85 1.06 17.31
CA LEU A 213 -6.19 2.04 18.35
C LEU A 213 -5.01 2.98 18.61
N ALA A 214 -3.80 2.44 18.75
CA ALA A 214 -2.60 3.24 18.99
C ALA A 214 -2.33 4.22 17.83
N ALA A 215 -2.45 3.76 16.58
CA ALA A 215 -2.31 4.61 15.40
C ALA A 215 -3.36 5.74 15.38
N ARG A 216 -4.62 5.43 15.70
CA ARG A 216 -5.68 6.45 15.86
C ARG A 216 -5.34 7.47 16.95
N ASP A 217 -4.74 7.01 18.04
CA ASP A 217 -4.32 7.84 19.18
C ASP A 217 -2.99 8.57 18.96
N GLY A 218 -2.46 8.58 17.74
CA GLY A 218 -1.28 9.34 17.36
C GLY A 218 0.05 8.65 17.68
N ALA A 219 0.04 7.35 18.02
CA ALA A 219 1.28 6.60 18.11
C ALA A 219 1.98 6.55 16.74
N PRO A 220 3.32 6.60 16.70
CA PRO A 220 4.06 6.52 15.45
C PRO A 220 3.71 5.23 14.69
N VAL A 221 3.38 5.38 13.41
CA VAL A 221 3.18 4.27 12.48
C VAL A 221 4.45 4.11 11.64
N HIS A 222 4.82 2.87 11.31
CA HIS A 222 5.90 2.57 10.38
C HIS A 222 5.74 3.36 9.08
N ILE A 223 6.82 3.94 8.56
CA ILE A 223 6.80 4.70 7.31
C ILE A 223 7.30 3.77 6.19
N PRO A 224 6.42 3.27 5.30
CA PRO A 224 6.83 2.29 4.30
C PRO A 224 7.79 2.90 3.27
N VAL A 225 8.83 2.18 2.89
CA VAL A 225 9.89 2.70 2.00
C VAL A 225 9.34 3.15 0.64
N MET A 226 8.29 2.49 0.14
CA MET A 226 7.73 2.79 -1.18
C MET A 226 6.79 4.00 -1.20
N THR A 227 6.38 4.54 -0.05
CA THR A 227 5.58 5.78 0.00
C THR A 227 6.35 7.02 -0.49
N ARG A 228 7.69 6.97 -0.47
CA ARG A 228 8.55 8.13 -0.80
C ARG A 228 8.70 8.43 -2.30
N LYS A 229 8.20 7.58 -3.21
CA LYS A 229 8.44 7.73 -4.66
C LYS A 229 7.31 8.43 -5.44
N SER A 230 6.19 8.78 -4.81
CA SER A 230 5.02 9.33 -5.51
C SER A 230 5.02 10.87 -5.67
N HIS A 231 6.03 11.58 -5.15
CA HIS A 231 6.09 13.05 -5.18
C HIS A 231 7.22 13.64 -6.03
N HIS A 232 7.59 13.01 -7.15
CA HIS A 232 8.30 13.75 -8.21
C HIS A 232 7.27 14.36 -9.17
N VAL A 233 6.68 15.48 -8.74
CA VAL A 233 6.12 16.46 -9.66
C VAL A 233 7.28 16.93 -10.54
N HIS A 234 7.18 16.67 -11.84
CA HIS A 234 8.03 17.34 -12.80
C HIS A 234 7.63 18.82 -12.80
N ASP A 235 8.42 19.65 -12.12
CA ASP A 235 8.42 21.08 -12.34
C ASP A 235 8.74 21.32 -13.82
N VAL A 236 7.72 21.73 -14.57
CA VAL A 236 7.90 22.30 -15.90
C VAL A 236 8.37 23.74 -15.65
N GLU A 237 9.68 23.96 -15.77
CA GLU A 237 10.22 25.32 -15.87
C GLU A 237 9.68 25.97 -17.15
N ASP A 238 8.66 26.82 -16.98
CA ASP A 238 8.19 27.77 -17.98
C ASP A 238 9.27 28.83 -18.22
N GLY A 239 10.22 28.51 -19.11
CA GLY A 239 11.22 29.43 -19.62
C GLY A 239 10.58 30.51 -20.48
N ARG A 240 10.05 31.56 -19.86
CA ARG A 240 9.74 32.83 -20.53
C ARG A 240 11.04 33.51 -20.97
N ALA A 241 11.44 33.32 -22.22
CA ALA A 241 12.40 34.19 -22.87
C ALA A 241 11.71 35.52 -23.24
N GLY A 242 11.96 36.54 -22.42
CA GLY A 242 11.74 37.93 -22.80
C GLY A 242 12.95 38.44 -23.58
N ASP A 243 12.78 38.64 -24.88
CA ASP A 243 13.76 39.35 -25.71
C ASP A 243 13.55 40.86 -25.57
N ALA A 244 14.49 41.51 -24.90
CA ALA A 244 14.69 42.95 -24.99
C ALA A 244 16.15 43.27 -24.64
N LEU A 245 17.03 43.43 -25.64
CA LEU A 245 18.28 44.19 -25.49
C LEU A 245 18.68 44.86 -26.82
N ASP A 246 18.53 46.18 -26.84
CA ASP A 246 19.28 47.13 -27.64
C ASP A 246 20.76 47.20 -27.16
N GLY A 247 21.68 47.58 -28.06
CA GLY A 247 22.91 48.30 -27.65
C GLY A 247 24.27 47.69 -28.03
N GLU A 248 24.64 47.86 -29.29
CA GLU A 248 25.91 48.43 -29.81
C GLU A 248 27.30 48.30 -29.11
N HIS A 249 28.28 47.94 -29.97
CA HIS A 249 29.72 48.33 -30.05
C HIS A 249 30.78 47.78 -29.06
N THR A 250 31.76 47.01 -29.58
CA THR A 250 33.12 47.52 -29.94
C THR A 250 34.10 46.39 -30.38
N HIS A 251 35.08 46.77 -31.20
CA HIS A 251 36.00 45.96 -32.00
C HIS A 251 37.28 45.44 -31.27
N ALA A 252 37.60 44.14 -31.49
CA ALA A 252 38.89 43.52 -31.93
C ALA A 252 40.20 43.75 -31.10
N PRO A 253 41.37 43.11 -31.40
CA PRO A 253 41.69 42.04 -32.38
C PRO A 253 42.73 40.94 -31.95
N ARG A 254 42.98 39.98 -32.87
CA ARG A 254 44.24 39.19 -33.12
C ARG A 254 44.67 38.10 -32.09
N ALA A 255 45.39 37.02 -32.43
CA ALA A 255 45.82 36.35 -33.67
C ALA A 255 46.60 35.06 -33.28
N HIS A 256 46.85 34.19 -34.29
CA HIS A 256 47.84 33.09 -34.34
C HIS A 256 47.52 31.84 -33.50
N GLY A 257 47.58 30.60 -33.99
CA GLY A 257 48.30 30.02 -35.13
C GLY A 257 49.14 28.84 -34.60
N GLY A 258 48.97 27.62 -35.12
CA GLY A 258 49.87 26.50 -34.79
C GLY A 258 49.26 25.10 -34.82
N HIS A 259 49.25 24.49 -36.01
CA HIS A 259 49.24 23.04 -36.31
C HIS A 259 50.40 22.26 -35.62
N PRO A 260 50.59 20.93 -35.80
CA PRO A 260 49.65 19.79 -35.87
C PRO A 260 50.17 18.51 -35.12
N HIS A 261 49.33 17.45 -35.08
CA HIS A 261 49.56 15.99 -35.24
C HIS A 261 50.99 15.37 -35.11
N PRO A 262 51.14 14.11 -34.62
CA PRO A 262 50.56 12.96 -35.34
C PRO A 262 49.98 11.80 -34.53
N THR A 263 49.07 11.15 -35.26
CA THR A 263 48.49 9.82 -35.12
C THR A 263 49.47 8.75 -35.61
N ASP A 264 48.99 7.51 -35.49
CA ASP A 264 49.45 6.26 -36.11
C ASP A 264 50.46 5.48 -35.27
N SER A 265 50.26 4.20 -34.96
CA SER A 265 49.37 3.21 -35.56
C SER A 265 49.32 1.92 -34.73
N ASP A 266 48.35 1.06 -35.07
CA ASP A 266 48.53 -0.39 -35.28
C ASP A 266 48.84 -1.31 -34.07
N THR A 267 48.35 -2.55 -33.93
CA THR A 267 47.38 -3.38 -34.65
C THR A 267 47.04 -4.57 -33.70
N VAL A 268 45.85 -5.14 -33.90
CA VAL A 268 45.54 -6.60 -33.93
C VAL A 268 45.82 -7.50 -32.71
N ALA A 269 44.69 -7.96 -32.16
CA ALA A 269 44.32 -9.32 -31.74
C ALA A 269 45.39 -10.42 -31.64
N SER A 270 45.35 -11.19 -30.54
CA SER A 270 44.95 -12.60 -30.60
C SER A 270 44.85 -13.22 -29.20
N SER A 271 43.97 -14.21 -29.13
CA SER A 271 43.56 -15.09 -28.06
C SER A 271 44.63 -15.98 -27.41
N ARG A 272 44.38 -16.22 -26.11
CA ARG A 272 44.51 -17.46 -25.31
C ARG A 272 45.90 -17.92 -24.82
N SER A 273 45.85 -18.36 -23.56
CA SER A 273 46.81 -19.17 -22.76
C SER A 273 47.80 -18.38 -21.95
#